data_AF-A0A7X2TIS9-F1
#
_entry.id   AF-A0A7X2TIS9-F1
#
_cell.length_a   1.000
_cell.length_b   1.000
_cell.length_c   1.000
_cell.angle_alpha   90.00
_cell.angle_beta   90.00
_cell.angle_gamma   90.00
#
_symmetry.space_group_name_H-M   'P 1'
#
loop_
_entity.id
_entity.type
_entity.pdbx_description
1 polymer ?
#
loop_
_entity_poly.entity_id
_entity_poly.type
_entity_poly.pdbx_seq_one_letter_code
_entity_poly.pdbx_strand_id
1 'polypeptide(L)'
;MPAVLTLPAGAGADKLAELLAARLPAEVALRRAALRAPASRPLLMTMQAPGRASYVFHGLRAADLDDILATLALWRAAPGGWISDARPCGRLRHCLWLRLPATDPGETPPMPTKNS
;
A
#
# COMPACT_ATOMS: atom_id res chain seq x y z
N MET A 1 -7.31 4.33 14.17
CA MET A 1 -6.56 3.06 14.02
C MET A 1 -5.34 3.32 13.13
N PRO A 2 -4.20 2.67 13.40
CA PRO A 2 -2.96 2.93 12.66
C PRO A 2 -3.07 2.47 11.21
N ALA A 3 -2.31 3.11 10.33
CA ALA A 3 -2.12 2.59 8.99
C ALA A 3 -1.31 1.30 9.05
N VAL A 4 -1.57 0.37 8.14
CA VAL A 4 -0.91 -0.94 8.12
C VAL A 4 -0.22 -1.14 6.78
N LEU A 5 1.09 -1.39 6.82
CA LEU A 5 1.85 -1.93 5.70
C LEU A 5 1.91 -3.44 5.84
N THR A 6 1.50 -4.18 4.82
CA THR A 6 1.62 -5.65 4.81
C THR A 6 2.68 -6.09 3.80
N LEU A 7 3.58 -6.96 4.24
CA LEU A 7 4.59 -7.61 3.40
C LEU A 7 4.55 -9.13 3.59
N PRO A 8 4.81 -9.93 2.53
CA PRO A 8 4.94 -11.38 2.63
C PRO A 8 6.28 -11.76 3.26
N ALA A 9 6.41 -13.00 3.73
CA ALA A 9 7.70 -13.56 4.13
C ALA A 9 8.60 -13.86 2.92
N GLY A 10 9.92 -13.84 3.11
CA GLY A 10 10.92 -14.23 2.10
C GLY A 10 12.07 -13.23 2.00
N ALA A 11 13.26 -13.70 1.59
CA ALA A 11 14.52 -12.96 1.73
C ALA A 11 14.48 -11.50 1.22
N GLY A 12 13.87 -11.23 0.06
CA GLY A 12 13.72 -9.87 -0.47
C GLY A 12 12.74 -9.00 0.35
N ALA A 13 11.69 -9.61 0.88
CA ALA A 13 10.69 -8.96 1.73
C ALA A 13 11.16 -8.76 3.17
N ASP A 14 12.01 -9.66 3.67
CA ASP A 14 12.59 -9.61 5.02
C ASP A 14 13.51 -8.40 5.13
N LYS A 15 14.40 -8.21 4.15
CA LYS A 15 15.30 -7.06 4.14
C LYS A 15 14.56 -5.72 4.10
N LEU A 16 13.50 -5.64 3.27
CA LEU A 16 12.68 -4.45 3.21
C LEU A 16 11.90 -4.22 4.52
N ALA A 17 11.41 -5.29 5.15
CA ALA A 17 10.71 -5.20 6.43
C ALA A 17 11.61 -4.71 7.57
N GLU A 18 12.85 -5.18 7.65
CA GLU A 18 13.83 -4.68 8.62
C GLU A 18 14.05 -3.17 8.45
N LEU A 19 14.26 -2.73 7.21
CA LEU A 19 14.48 -1.33 6.88
C LEU A 19 13.26 -0.46 7.19
N LEU A 20 12.06 -0.96 6.91
CA LEU A 20 10.81 -0.26 7.25
C LEU A 20 10.59 -0.21 8.75
N ALA A 21 10.80 -1.30 9.48
CA ALA A 21 10.64 -1.33 10.94
C ALA A 21 11.50 -0.27 11.65
N ALA A 22 12.69 0.04 11.09
CA ALA A 22 13.58 1.07 11.64
C ALA A 22 13.18 2.52 11.30
N ARG A 23 12.34 2.75 10.28
CA ARG A 23 12.02 4.10 9.75
C ARG A 23 10.53 4.45 9.76
N LEU A 24 9.66 3.47 10.02
CA LEU A 24 8.23 3.71 10.06
C LEU A 24 7.86 4.60 11.26
N PRO A 25 6.94 5.56 11.09
CA PRO A 25 6.43 6.34 12.20
C PRO A 25 5.58 5.46 13.12
N ALA A 26 5.49 5.81 14.40
CA ALA A 26 4.78 5.03 15.43
C ALA A 26 3.28 4.76 15.11
N GLU A 27 2.68 5.60 14.27
CA GLU A 27 1.28 5.48 13.84
C GLU A 27 1.07 4.46 12.70
N VAL A 28 2.13 3.80 12.25
CA VAL A 28 2.10 2.87 11.13
C VAL A 28 2.60 1.51 11.59
N ALA A 29 1.73 0.50 11.54
CA ALA A 29 2.06 -0.86 11.87
C ALA A 29 2.61 -1.60 10.65
N LEU A 30 3.73 -2.30 10.84
CA LEU A 30 4.22 -3.26 9.87
C LEU A 30 3.65 -4.65 10.20
N ARG A 31 2.98 -5.27 9.22
CA ARG A 31 2.40 -6.60 9.34
C ARG A 31 3.07 -7.56 8.37
N ARG A 32 3.38 -8.76 8.85
CA ARG A 32 3.86 -9.88 8.03
C ARG A 32 2.68 -10.81 7.78
N ALA A 33 2.28 -10.96 6.53
CA ALA A 33 1.20 -11.88 6.15
C ALA A 33 1.38 -12.36 4.71
N ALA A 34 0.92 -13.57 4.41
CA ALA A 34 0.96 -14.10 3.06
C ALA A 34 0.11 -13.23 2.11
N LEU A 35 0.76 -12.60 1.13
CA LEU A 35 0.11 -11.90 0.04
C LEU A 35 0.23 -12.75 -1.22
N ARG A 36 -0.90 -12.97 -1.90
CA ARG A 36 -0.94 -13.67 -3.20
C ARG A 36 -1.71 -12.79 -4.18
N ALA A 37 -1.08 -12.53 -5.33
CA ALA A 37 -1.69 -11.86 -6.46
C ALA A 37 -1.28 -12.57 -7.76
N PRO A 38 -2.18 -12.71 -8.75
CA PRO A 38 -1.83 -13.24 -10.07
C PRO A 38 -0.71 -12.41 -10.71
N ALA A 39 0.23 -13.06 -11.40
CA ALA A 39 1.38 -12.41 -12.05
C ALA A 39 2.22 -11.51 -11.12
N SER A 40 2.32 -11.86 -9.83
CA SER A 40 3.10 -11.11 -8.86
C SER A 40 4.59 -11.08 -9.21
N ARG A 41 5.07 -9.90 -9.59
CA ARG A 41 6.50 -9.55 -9.66
C ARG A 41 7.10 -9.55 -8.23
N PRO A 42 8.41 -9.79 -8.04
CA PRO A 42 8.97 -10.62 -6.96
C PRO A 42 8.67 -10.20 -5.50
N LEU A 43 8.11 -9.01 -5.27
CA LEU A 43 7.69 -8.54 -3.95
C LEU A 43 6.37 -7.77 -4.03
N LEU A 44 5.38 -8.21 -3.25
CA LEU A 44 4.09 -7.54 -3.05
C LEU A 44 4.11 -6.74 -1.76
N MET A 45 3.39 -5.61 -1.73
CA MET A 45 3.11 -4.85 -0.52
C MET A 45 1.71 -4.26 -0.59
N THR A 46 1.01 -4.22 0.55
CA THR A 46 -0.23 -3.45 0.67
C THR A 46 -0.09 -2.32 1.68
N MET A 47 -0.80 -1.22 1.42
CA MET A 47 -0.99 -0.11 2.35
C MET A 47 -2.48 0.06 2.60
N GLN A 48 -2.90 0.02 3.87
CA GLN A 48 -4.30 0.02 4.25
C GLN A 48 -4.53 0.85 5.51
N ALA A 49 -5.64 1.57 5.59
CA ALA A 49 -6.12 2.20 6.81
C ALA A 49 -7.64 2.35 6.73
N PRO A 50 -8.36 2.35 7.87
CA PRO A 50 -9.79 2.61 7.87
C PRO A 50 -10.13 3.96 7.24
N GLY A 51 -11.22 4.01 6.47
CA GLY A 51 -11.67 5.22 5.77
C GLY A 51 -10.72 5.70 4.66
N ARG A 52 -9.75 4.88 4.24
CA ARG A 52 -8.78 5.23 3.20
C ARG A 52 -8.67 4.15 2.14
N ALA A 53 -8.44 4.59 0.90
CA ALA A 53 -8.18 3.71 -0.22
C ALA A 53 -6.97 2.81 0.07
N SER A 54 -7.12 1.51 -0.17
CA SER A 54 -6.04 0.54 -0.02
C SER A 54 -5.21 0.44 -1.29
N TYR A 55 -3.89 0.40 -1.17
CA TYR A 55 -2.97 0.34 -2.31
C TYR A 55 -2.26 -0.99 -2.32
N VAL A 56 -2.13 -1.59 -3.49
CA VAL A 56 -1.37 -2.82 -3.72
C VAL A 56 -0.25 -2.52 -4.70
N PHE A 57 0.97 -2.82 -4.30
CA PHE A 57 2.18 -2.64 -5.09
C PHE A 57 2.82 -3.99 -5.41
N HIS A 58 3.46 -4.08 -6.57
CA HIS A 58 4.26 -5.26 -6.97
C HIS A 58 5.65 -4.86 -7.49
N GLY A 59 6.61 -5.79 -7.42
CA GLY A 59 7.95 -5.59 -7.98
C GLY A 59 8.78 -4.54 -7.21
N LEU A 60 8.53 -4.46 -5.90
CA LEU A 60 9.30 -3.65 -4.97
C LEU A 60 10.67 -4.26 -4.69
N ARG A 61 11.60 -3.42 -4.25
CA ARG A 61 12.99 -3.75 -3.90
C ARG A 61 13.37 -2.99 -2.64
N ALA A 62 14.39 -3.46 -1.93
CA ALA A 62 14.91 -2.77 -0.74
C ALA A 62 15.37 -1.32 -1.03
N ALA A 63 15.84 -1.06 -2.26
CA ALA A 63 16.24 0.28 -2.70
C ALA A 63 15.06 1.27 -2.84
N ASP A 64 13.82 0.79 -2.91
CA ASP A 64 12.63 1.66 -3.01
C ASP A 64 12.17 2.18 -1.64
N LEU A 65 12.95 1.99 -0.57
CA LEU A 65 12.58 2.35 0.80
C LEU A 65 12.13 3.81 0.93
N ASP A 66 12.90 4.75 0.39
CA ASP A 66 12.61 6.17 0.51
C ASP A 66 11.35 6.53 -0.30
N ASP A 67 11.15 5.91 -1.46
CA ASP A 67 9.93 6.06 -2.26
C ASP A 67 8.69 5.48 -1.52
N ILE A 68 8.84 4.37 -0.78
CA ILE A 68 7.78 3.78 0.07
C ILE A 68 7.40 4.75 1.18
N LEU A 69 8.37 5.34 1.87
CA LEU A 69 8.12 6.30 2.94
C LEU A 69 7.49 7.59 2.41
N ALA A 70 7.95 8.10 1.27
CA ALA A 70 7.34 9.25 0.60
C ALA A 70 5.90 8.96 0.17
N THR A 71 5.65 7.78 -0.41
CA THR A 71 4.29 7.35 -0.79
C THR A 71 3.38 7.21 0.41
N LEU A 72 3.88 6.67 1.53
CA LEU A 72 3.16 6.56 2.80
C LEU A 72 2.80 7.92 3.38
N ALA A 73 3.74 8.86 3.38
CA ALA A 73 3.47 10.23 3.83
C ALA A 73 2.41 10.91 2.97
N LEU A 74 2.53 10.80 1.64
CA LEU A 74 1.58 11.38 0.70
C LEU A 74 0.18 10.75 0.81
N TRP A 75 0.12 9.42 0.92
CA TRP A 75 -1.13 8.68 1.10
C TRP A 75 -1.85 9.02 2.41
N ARG A 76 -1.10 9.28 3.49
CA ARG A 76 -1.66 9.76 4.77
C ARG A 76 -2.16 11.20 4.68
N ALA A 77 -1.43 12.07 3.98
CA ALA A 77 -1.83 13.46 3.77
C ALA A 77 -3.02 13.61 2.81
N ALA A 78 -3.19 12.65 1.89
CA ALA A 78 -4.26 12.68 0.91
C ALA A 78 -5.65 12.45 1.53
N PRO A 79 -6.68 13.22 1.11
CA PRO A 79 -8.06 12.99 1.54
C PRO A 79 -8.55 11.62 1.07
N GLY A 80 -9.07 10.81 2.00
CA GLY A 80 -9.51 9.44 1.73
C GLY A 80 -8.41 8.50 1.22
N GLY A 81 -7.13 8.88 1.33
CA GLY A 81 -6.01 8.10 0.78
C GLY A 81 -5.89 8.16 -0.75
N TRP A 82 -6.53 9.11 -1.44
CA TRP A 82 -6.43 9.25 -2.89
C TRP A 82 -5.23 10.14 -3.29
N ILE A 83 -4.15 9.50 -3.74
CA ILE A 83 -3.01 10.21 -4.30
C ILE A 83 -3.37 10.67 -5.72
N SER A 84 -3.61 11.97 -5.88
CA SER A 84 -3.89 12.60 -7.18
C SER A 84 -2.61 12.87 -7.98
N ASP A 85 -1.50 13.20 -7.30
CA ASP A 85 -0.19 13.42 -7.92
C ASP A 85 0.82 12.38 -7.43
N ALA A 86 1.18 11.42 -8.29
CA ALA A 86 2.11 10.34 -7.95
C ALA A 86 3.57 10.67 -8.29
N ARG A 87 3.90 11.89 -8.77
CA ARG A 87 5.29 12.30 -9.04
C ARG A 87 6.20 12.18 -7.80
N PRO A 88 5.76 12.55 -6.58
CA PRO A 88 6.57 12.40 -5.37
C PRO A 88 6.80 10.94 -4.95
N CYS A 89 6.05 9.99 -5.50
CA CYS A 89 6.21 8.57 -5.22
C CYS A 89 7.38 7.93 -5.97
N GLY A 90 8.18 8.71 -6.71
CA GLY A 90 9.37 8.20 -7.40
C GLY A 90 9.08 7.00 -8.30
N ARG A 91 9.80 5.90 -8.10
CA ARG A 91 9.59 4.64 -8.83
C ARG A 91 8.30 3.93 -8.43
N LEU A 92 7.80 4.13 -7.21
CA LEU A 92 6.61 3.44 -6.69
C LEU A 92 5.34 3.69 -7.52
N ARG A 93 5.26 4.82 -8.22
CA ARG A 93 4.15 5.10 -9.15
C ARG A 93 4.02 4.07 -10.27
N HIS A 94 5.14 3.43 -10.66
CA HIS A 94 5.17 2.36 -11.67
C HIS A 94 5.01 0.95 -11.05
N CYS A 95 5.10 0.85 -9.72
CA CYS A 95 4.88 -0.39 -8.96
C CYS A 95 3.43 -0.54 -8.49
N LEU A 96 2.62 0.52 -8.58
CA LEU A 96 1.21 0.47 -8.22
C LEU A 96 0.45 -0.47 -9.15
N TRP A 97 -0.14 -1.51 -8.57
CA TRP A 97 -0.91 -2.51 -9.30
C TRP A 97 -2.40 -2.25 -9.21
N LEU A 98 -2.88 -1.99 -8.00
CA LEU A 98 -4.31 -1.81 -7.73
C LEU A 98 -4.53 -0.78 -6.63
N ARG A 99 -5.60 0.01 -6.79
CA ARG A 99 -6.19 0.83 -5.74
C ARG A 99 -7.58 0.31 -5.46
N LEU A 100 -7.87 0.07 -4.20
CA LEU A 100 -9.19 -0.33 -3.71
C LEU A 100 -9.80 0.87 -2.98
N PRO A 101 -11.09 1.16 -3.17
CA PRO A 101 -11.76 2.19 -2.38
C PRO A 101 -11.72 1.83 -0.90
N ALA A 102 -11.89 2.85 -0.05
CA ALA A 102 -12.10 2.60 1.38
C ALA A 102 -13.37 1.76 1.52
N THR A 103 -13.26 0.60 2.15
CA THR A 103 -14.46 -0.07 2.68
C THR A 103 -14.83 0.68 3.94
N ASP A 104 -15.79 1.59 3.83
CA ASP A 104 -16.40 2.16 5.01
C ASP A 104 -17.10 1.05 5.79
N PRO A 105 -17.01 0.98 7.13
CA PRO A 105 -17.80 0.03 7.91
C PRO A 105 -19.31 0.31 7.86
N GLY A 106 -19.76 1.36 7.15
CA GLY A 106 -21.17 1.74 6.99
C GLY A 106 -21.64 2.03 5.56
N GLU A 107 -20.80 1.88 4.53
CA GLU A 107 -21.21 2.14 3.14
C GLU A 107 -21.53 0.81 2.43
N THR A 108 -22.82 0.55 2.23
CA THR A 108 -23.27 -0.54 1.35
C THR A 108 -22.70 -0.29 -0.04
N PRO A 109 -21.93 -1.23 -0.63
CA PRO A 109 -21.32 -1.01 -1.94
C PRO A 109 -22.42 -0.72 -2.97
N PRO A 110 -22.33 0.36 -3.77
CA PRO A 110 -23.30 0.60 -4.83
C PRO A 110 -23.24 -0.58 -5.80
N MET A 111 -24.37 -1.27 -5.98
CA MET A 111 -24.51 -2.30 -7.00
C MET A 111 -24.13 -1.71 -8.36
N PRO A 112 -23.35 -2.43 -9.18
CA PRO A 112 -23.06 -1.97 -10.53
C PRO A 112 -24.38 -1.88 -11.30
N THR A 113 -24.78 -0.66 -11.68
CA THR A 113 -25.89 -0.44 -12.59
C THR A 113 -25.52 -1.07 -13.92
N LYS A 114 -26.21 -2.16 -14.25
CA LYS A 114 -26.17 -2.81 -15.55
C LYS A 114 -26.76 -1.81 -16.55
N ASN A 115 -25.92 -1.18 -17.35
CA ASN A 115 -26.40 -0.38 -18.48
C ASN A 115 -27.12 -1.33 -19.45
N SER A 116 -28.40 -1.03 -19.67
CA SER A 116 -29.31 -1.68 -20.61
C SER A 116 -28.88 -1.51 -22.06
#